data_AF-A0A7S0M2W2-F1
#
_entry.id   AF-A0A7S0M2W2-F1
#
_cell.length_a   1.000
_cell.length_b   1.000
_cell.length_c   1.000
_cell.angle_alpha   90.00
_cell.angle_beta   90.00
_cell.angle_gamma   90.00
#
_symmetry.space_group_name_H-M   'P 1'
#
loop_
_entity.id
_entity.type
_entity.pdbx_description
1 polymer ?
#
loop_
_entity_poly.entity_id
_entity_poly.type
_entity_poly.pdbx_seq_one_letter_code
_entity_poly.pdbx_strand_id
1 'polypeptide(L)'
;ADGSVRDIGVGAQSDGHTFSTSPRGPSVFPDNNGGRSKSQATAKKSKNRSRQKPKKLDLTSMLDRCGGDLELLNGVLESFFNQGSLRLHALNEAVVANDWDSLFFNAEFLRGSCQNVCALRALAAVDHLL
;
A
#
# COMPACT_ATOMS: atom_id res chain seq x y z
N ALA A 1 37.79 -38.84 -11.93
CA ALA A 1 37.90 -37.91 -13.07
C ALA A 1 36.61 -37.11 -13.07
N ASP A 2 36.63 -35.99 -12.34
CA ASP A 2 35.48 -35.11 -12.16
C ASP A 2 35.55 -34.03 -13.25
N GLY A 3 34.58 -34.06 -14.16
CA GLY A 3 34.49 -33.16 -15.29
C GLY A 3 33.79 -31.87 -14.89
N SER A 4 34.50 -30.75 -14.93
CA SER A 4 33.92 -29.42 -14.81
C SER A 4 34.35 -28.57 -16.01
N VAL A 5 33.48 -28.55 -17.03
CA VAL A 5 33.49 -27.59 -18.12
C VAL A 5 32.26 -26.72 -17.94
N ARG A 6 32.46 -25.43 -17.65
CA ARG A 6 31.45 -24.40 -17.90
C ARG A 6 32.10 -23.14 -18.43
N ASP A 7 31.96 -23.06 -19.75
CA ASP A 7 32.04 -21.90 -20.63
C ASP A 7 30.95 -20.88 -20.24
N ILE A 8 31.32 -19.61 -20.07
CA ILE A 8 30.39 -18.47 -20.23
C ILE A 8 31.15 -17.37 -20.96
N GLY A 9 30.93 -17.30 -22.25
CA GLY A 9 31.22 -16.11 -23.05
C GLY A 9 30.05 -15.12 -23.10
N VAL A 10 30.41 -13.95 -23.66
CA VAL A 10 29.59 -13.03 -24.48
C VAL A 10 28.79 -11.92 -23.77
N GLY A 11 29.02 -10.68 -24.24
CA GLY A 11 28.00 -9.62 -24.36
C GLY A 11 28.43 -8.25 -23.81
N ALA A 12 29.07 -7.40 -24.62
CA ALA A 12 28.46 -6.24 -25.33
C ALA A 12 28.27 -5.00 -24.40
N GLN A 13 29.06 -3.93 -24.51
CA GLN A 13 28.86 -2.78 -25.43
C GLN A 13 27.37 -2.47 -25.61
N SER A 14 26.82 -1.30 -25.30
CA SER A 14 27.28 0.07 -25.53
C SER A 14 26.11 0.97 -25.09
N ASP A 15 26.32 2.13 -24.47
CA ASP A 15 25.34 3.23 -24.52
C ASP A 15 26.03 4.58 -24.31
N GLY A 16 26.51 5.14 -25.42
CA GLY A 16 26.90 6.54 -25.52
C GLY A 16 25.70 7.38 -25.93
N HIS A 17 25.12 8.12 -25.00
CA HIS A 17 24.19 9.20 -25.29
C HIS A 17 24.79 10.54 -24.86
N THR A 18 25.57 11.15 -25.76
CA THR A 18 25.88 12.58 -25.72
C THR A 18 24.86 13.31 -26.57
N PHE A 19 23.85 13.92 -25.94
CA PHE A 19 23.00 14.91 -26.60
C PHE A 19 23.49 16.32 -26.21
N SER A 20 24.20 16.92 -27.17
CA SER A 20 24.52 18.34 -27.23
C SER A 20 23.38 19.08 -27.93
N THR A 21 22.94 20.22 -27.41
CA THR A 21 22.82 21.52 -28.13
C THR A 21 21.94 22.53 -27.37
N SER A 22 22.63 23.47 -26.72
CA SER A 22 22.40 24.93 -26.71
C SER A 22 21.15 25.59 -26.09
N PRO A 23 21.33 26.79 -25.48
CA PRO A 23 20.32 27.52 -24.74
C PRO A 23 19.55 28.51 -25.64
N ARG A 24 18.27 28.77 -25.34
CA ARG A 24 17.53 29.92 -25.87
C ARG A 24 17.21 30.89 -24.74
N GLY A 25 17.63 32.13 -24.96
CA GLY A 25 17.62 33.25 -24.02
C GLY A 25 16.23 33.80 -23.68
N PRO A 26 16.21 34.95 -22.97
CA PRO A 26 15.03 35.46 -22.28
C PRO A 26 14.09 36.20 -23.22
N SER A 27 12.80 35.84 -23.19
CA SER A 27 11.73 36.62 -23.83
C SER A 27 11.06 37.51 -22.79
N VAL A 28 11.34 38.80 -22.90
CA VAL A 28 10.59 39.92 -22.31
C VAL A 28 9.26 40.08 -23.08
N PHE A 29 8.19 40.59 -22.42
CA PHE A 29 6.98 41.31 -22.93
C PHE A 29 5.69 40.93 -22.12
N PRO A 30 4.65 41.80 -22.02
CA PRO A 30 4.39 42.64 -20.84
C PRO A 30 2.97 42.46 -20.25
N ASP A 31 2.66 43.27 -19.22
CA ASP A 31 1.34 43.47 -18.58
C ASP A 31 0.15 43.54 -19.54
N ASN A 32 -0.91 42.77 -19.23
CA ASN A 32 -2.29 43.21 -19.49
C ASN A 32 -3.34 42.49 -18.62
N ASN A 33 -3.74 43.17 -17.55
CA ASN A 33 -5.12 43.54 -17.19
C ASN A 33 -6.29 42.57 -17.49
N GLY A 34 -7.20 42.42 -16.52
CA GLY A 34 -8.61 42.12 -16.84
C GLY A 34 -9.28 41.03 -16.01
N GLY A 35 -9.75 41.42 -14.82
CA GLY A 35 -11.07 41.06 -14.29
C GLY A 35 -11.55 39.61 -14.34
N ARG A 36 -11.68 38.98 -13.16
CA ARG A 36 -12.85 38.13 -12.92
C ARG A 36 -13.18 38.01 -11.44
N SER A 37 -14.30 38.65 -11.07
CA SER A 37 -15.07 38.43 -9.87
C SER A 37 -15.20 36.94 -9.55
N LYS A 38 -14.86 36.55 -8.32
CA LYS A 38 -15.37 35.32 -7.72
C LYS A 38 -15.89 35.63 -6.33
N SER A 39 -17.21 35.82 -6.31
CA SER A 39 -18.15 35.57 -5.24
C SER A 39 -17.56 34.75 -4.08
N GLN A 40 -17.45 35.40 -2.92
CA GLN A 40 -17.38 34.73 -1.64
C GLN A 40 -18.72 34.03 -1.39
N ALA A 41 -18.85 32.80 -1.89
CA ALA A 41 -19.78 31.85 -1.33
C ALA A 41 -19.06 31.16 -0.16
N THR A 42 -19.21 31.68 1.05
CA THR A 42 -18.86 30.96 2.27
C THR A 42 -19.83 29.79 2.43
N ALA A 43 -19.57 28.71 1.69
CA ALA A 43 -20.19 27.43 1.93
C ALA A 43 -19.71 26.97 3.31
N LYS A 44 -20.52 27.26 4.34
CA LYS A 44 -20.49 26.58 5.62
C LYS A 44 -20.70 25.09 5.33
N LYS A 45 -19.58 24.39 5.07
CA LYS A 45 -19.51 22.93 4.97
C LYS A 45 -19.81 22.41 6.37
N SER A 46 -21.11 22.27 6.64
CA SER A 46 -21.65 21.66 7.83
C SER A 46 -20.94 20.34 8.00
N LYS A 47 -20.06 20.32 9.01
CA LYS A 47 -19.22 19.20 9.39
C LYS A 47 -20.16 18.18 10.04
N ASN A 48 -20.99 17.54 9.20
CA ASN A 48 -21.83 16.42 9.58
C ASN A 48 -20.86 15.26 9.84
N ARG A 49 -20.26 15.27 11.04
CA ARG A 49 -19.61 14.11 11.65
C ARG A 49 -20.74 13.15 12.00
N SER A 50 -21.39 12.62 10.97
CA SER A 50 -22.16 11.41 11.12
C SER A 50 -21.20 10.42 11.77
N ARG A 51 -21.61 9.93 12.95
CA ARG A 51 -21.01 8.78 13.62
C ARG A 51 -21.09 7.60 12.64
N GLN A 52 -20.22 7.57 11.64
CA GLN A 52 -20.08 6.45 10.74
C GLN A 52 -19.63 5.31 11.63
N LYS A 53 -20.55 4.38 11.89
CA LYS A 53 -20.19 3.07 12.41
C LYS A 53 -19.03 2.60 11.52
N PRO A 54 -17.83 2.34 12.06
CA PRO A 54 -16.72 1.91 11.24
C PRO A 54 -17.18 0.66 10.49
N LYS A 55 -17.27 0.76 9.17
CA LYS A 55 -17.58 -0.41 8.33
C LYS A 55 -16.50 -1.44 8.66
N LYS A 56 -16.93 -2.68 8.98
CA LYS A 56 -16.02 -3.74 9.44
C LYS A 56 -14.90 -4.04 8.44
N LEU A 57 -15.16 -3.80 7.14
CA LEU A 57 -14.22 -3.88 6.03
C LEU A 57 -14.49 -2.73 5.06
N ASP A 58 -13.43 -2.07 4.59
CA ASP A 58 -13.51 -1.04 3.55
C ASP A 58 -13.25 -1.65 2.17
N LEU A 59 -14.31 -2.22 1.59
CA LEU A 59 -14.30 -2.84 0.27
C LEU A 59 -13.83 -1.89 -0.84
N THR A 60 -14.15 -0.59 -0.73
CA THR A 60 -13.76 0.39 -1.75
C THR A 60 -12.24 0.59 -1.74
N SER A 61 -11.65 0.77 -0.56
CA SER A 61 -10.18 0.87 -0.45
C SER A 61 -9.46 -0.43 -0.79
N MET A 62 -10.06 -1.59 -0.51
CA MET A 62 -9.47 -2.87 -0.91
C MET A 62 -9.45 -3.02 -2.43
N LEU A 63 -10.57 -2.73 -3.10
CA LEU A 63 -10.66 -2.82 -4.56
C LEU A 63 -9.72 -1.82 -5.25
N ASP A 64 -9.57 -0.61 -4.70
CA ASP A 64 -8.63 0.40 -5.18
C ASP A 64 -7.17 -0.09 -5.11
N ARG A 65 -6.79 -0.76 -4.00
CA ARG A 65 -5.46 -1.39 -3.86
C ARG A 65 -5.22 -2.55 -4.83
N CYS A 66 -6.29 -3.23 -5.25
CA CYS A 66 -6.23 -4.25 -6.28
C CYS A 66 -6.34 -3.67 -7.71
N GLY A 67 -6.32 -2.35 -7.88
CA GLY A 67 -6.42 -1.71 -9.21
C GLY A 67 -7.77 -1.92 -9.89
N GLY A 68 -8.84 -2.21 -9.14
CA GLY A 68 -10.16 -2.54 -9.68
C GLY A 68 -10.34 -4.03 -10.01
N ASP A 69 -9.32 -4.87 -9.81
CA ASP A 69 -9.40 -6.30 -10.10
C ASP A 69 -10.15 -7.06 -8.98
N LEU A 70 -11.33 -7.56 -9.33
CA LEU A 70 -12.19 -8.34 -8.44
C LEU A 70 -11.67 -9.76 -8.19
N GLU A 71 -11.00 -10.40 -9.15
CA GLU A 71 -10.44 -11.74 -8.96
C GLU A 71 -9.27 -11.69 -7.98
N LEU A 72 -8.38 -10.69 -8.15
CA LEU A 72 -7.29 -10.46 -7.23
C LEU A 72 -7.81 -10.16 -5.81
N LEU A 73 -8.81 -9.29 -5.69
CA LEU A 73 -9.44 -8.99 -4.41
C LEU A 73 -10.02 -10.23 -3.74
N ASN A 74 -10.67 -11.10 -4.52
CA ASN A 74 -11.24 -12.35 -4.00
C ASN A 74 -10.15 -13.30 -3.53
N GLY A 75 -9.05 -13.45 -4.27
CA GLY A 75 -7.89 -14.25 -3.86
C GLY A 75 -7.22 -13.72 -2.58
N VAL A 76 -7.13 -12.41 -2.42
CA VAL A 76 -6.61 -11.78 -1.18
C VAL A 76 -7.54 -12.08 0.01
N LEU A 77 -8.85 -11.95 -0.18
CA LEU A 77 -9.84 -12.26 0.86
C LEU A 77 -9.82 -13.74 1.23
N GLU A 78 -9.78 -14.63 0.26
CA GLU A 78 -9.71 -16.08 0.48
C GLU A 78 -8.44 -16.46 1.26
N SER A 79 -7.28 -15.91 0.85
CA SER A 79 -6.02 -16.09 1.58
C SER A 79 -6.12 -15.58 3.03
N PHE A 80 -6.73 -14.41 3.24
CA PHE A 80 -6.96 -13.85 4.56
C PHE A 80 -7.84 -14.77 5.43
N PHE A 81 -8.94 -15.29 4.90
CA PHE A 81 -9.84 -16.17 5.66
C PHE A 81 -9.20 -17.53 5.97
N ASN A 82 -8.45 -18.09 5.03
CA ASN A 82 -7.79 -19.38 5.19
C ASN A 82 -6.65 -19.32 6.22
N GLN A 83 -5.87 -18.24 6.22
CA GLN A 83 -4.71 -18.11 7.11
C GLN A 83 -5.06 -17.41 8.43
N GLY A 84 -6.05 -16.52 8.45
CA GLY A 84 -6.38 -15.71 9.62
C GLY A 84 -6.82 -16.54 10.83
N SER A 85 -7.64 -17.57 10.62
CA SER A 85 -8.10 -18.46 11.70
C SER A 85 -6.95 -19.26 12.32
N LEU A 86 -6.09 -19.83 11.48
CA LEU A 86 -4.88 -20.55 11.89
C LEU A 86 -3.96 -19.64 12.72
N ARG A 87 -3.76 -18.41 12.27
CA ARG A 87 -2.87 -17.45 12.94
C ARG A 87 -3.42 -16.98 14.27
N LEU A 88 -4.73 -16.74 14.37
CA LEU A 88 -5.38 -16.42 15.65
C LEU A 88 -5.26 -17.58 16.66
N HIS A 89 -5.39 -18.83 16.19
CA HIS A 89 -5.17 -20.00 17.03
C HIS A 89 -3.72 -20.07 17.53
N ALA A 90 -2.75 -19.94 16.62
CA ALA A 90 -1.33 -19.95 16.96
C ALA A 90 -0.94 -18.82 17.93
N LEU A 91 -1.57 -17.65 17.81
CA LEU A 91 -1.38 -16.53 18.75
C LEU A 91 -1.87 -16.89 20.15
N ASN A 92 -3.03 -17.55 20.27
CA ASN A 92 -3.54 -18.01 21.55
C ASN A 92 -2.64 -19.08 22.17
N GLU A 93 -2.18 -20.05 21.37
CA GLU A 93 -1.23 -21.07 21.85
C GLU A 93 0.09 -20.45 22.32
N ALA A 94 0.62 -19.46 21.60
CA ALA A 94 1.82 -18.73 21.99
C ALA A 94 1.65 -17.98 23.33
N VAL A 95 0.48 -17.36 23.56
CA VAL A 95 0.14 -16.73 24.85
C VAL A 95 0.14 -17.77 25.98
N VAL A 96 -0.51 -18.91 25.77
CA VAL A 96 -0.59 -19.99 26.78
C VAL A 96 0.79 -20.58 27.06
N ALA A 97 1.62 -20.75 26.04
CA ALA A 97 2.98 -21.27 26.15
C ALA A 97 4.01 -20.24 26.67
N ASN A 98 3.63 -18.97 26.80
CA ASN A 98 4.56 -17.84 27.02
C ASN A 98 5.71 -17.78 25.98
N ASP A 99 5.41 -18.16 24.74
CA ASP A 99 6.34 -18.10 23.62
C ASP A 99 6.23 -16.74 22.91
N TRP A 100 7.06 -15.80 23.36
CA TRP A 100 7.06 -14.42 22.86
C TRP A 100 7.49 -14.31 21.39
N ASP A 101 8.37 -15.18 20.92
CA ASP A 101 8.85 -15.17 19.53
C ASP A 101 7.72 -15.57 18.58
N SER A 102 7.02 -16.66 18.91
CA SER A 102 5.83 -17.08 18.16
C SER A 102 4.70 -16.06 18.24
N LEU A 103 4.51 -15.41 19.39
CA LEU A 103 3.50 -14.37 19.56
C LEU A 103 3.79 -13.18 18.64
N PHE A 104 5.03 -12.69 18.66
CA PHE A 104 5.48 -11.59 17.82
C PHE A 104 5.33 -11.92 16.33
N PHE A 105 5.80 -13.10 15.91
CA PHE A 105 5.72 -13.53 14.51
C PHE A 105 4.27 -13.61 14.00
N ASN A 106 3.37 -14.22 14.78
CA ASN A 106 1.96 -14.34 14.37
C ASN A 106 1.23 -12.99 14.42
N ALA A 107 1.59 -12.09 15.34
CA ALA A 107 1.06 -10.73 15.39
C ALA A 107 1.48 -9.91 14.17
N GLU A 108 2.77 -9.87 13.82
CA GLU A 108 3.26 -9.15 12.62
C GLU A 108 2.65 -9.71 11.32
N PHE A 109 2.49 -11.04 11.23
CA PHE A 109 1.78 -11.65 10.11
C PHE A 109 0.34 -11.11 10.00
N LEU A 110 -0.43 -11.16 11.11
CA LEU A 110 -1.79 -10.64 11.14
C LEU A 110 -1.86 -9.15 10.84
N ARG A 111 -0.87 -8.37 11.28
CA ARG A 111 -0.75 -6.95 10.99
C ARG A 111 -0.68 -6.69 9.49
N GLY A 112 0.22 -7.39 8.78
CA GLY A 112 0.36 -7.29 7.33
C GLY A 112 -0.91 -7.75 6.60
N SER A 113 -1.50 -8.87 7.03
CA SER A 113 -2.77 -9.34 6.49
C SER A 113 -3.91 -8.32 6.68
N CYS A 114 -4.05 -7.73 7.86
CA CYS A 114 -5.08 -6.73 8.16
C CYS A 114 -4.90 -5.44 7.36
N GLN A 115 -3.64 -5.04 7.11
CA GLN A 115 -3.35 -3.91 6.24
C GLN A 115 -3.86 -4.18 4.83
N ASN A 116 -3.63 -5.37 4.27
CA ASN A 116 -4.08 -5.72 2.91
C ASN A 116 -5.60 -5.72 2.77
N VAL A 117 -6.33 -6.22 3.77
CA VAL A 117 -7.81 -6.23 3.75
C VAL A 117 -8.46 -4.99 4.36
N CYS A 118 -7.69 -3.94 4.62
CA CYS A 118 -8.18 -2.69 5.23
C CYS A 118 -9.00 -2.93 6.52
N ALA A 119 -8.66 -3.96 7.30
CA ALA A 119 -9.36 -4.34 8.52
C ALA A 119 -8.85 -3.51 9.71
N LEU A 120 -9.14 -2.20 9.70
CA LEU A 120 -8.58 -1.23 10.65
C LEU A 120 -8.79 -1.57 12.12
N ARG A 121 -9.90 -2.24 12.47
CA ARG A 121 -10.17 -2.67 13.85
C ARG A 121 -9.31 -3.84 14.29
N ALA A 122 -9.08 -4.80 13.39
CA ALA A 122 -8.21 -5.94 13.68
C ALA A 122 -6.76 -5.47 13.77
N LEU A 123 -6.36 -4.54 12.89
CA LEU A 123 -5.05 -3.91 12.94
C LEU A 123 -4.79 -3.22 14.28
N ALA A 124 -5.73 -2.41 14.76
CA ALA A 124 -5.61 -1.75 16.07
C ALA A 124 -5.49 -2.75 17.23
N ALA A 125 -6.19 -3.89 17.17
CA ALA A 125 -6.07 -4.93 18.20
C ALA A 125 -4.70 -5.60 18.19
N VAL A 126 -4.11 -5.82 17.01
CA VAL A 126 -2.75 -6.36 16.85
C VAL A 126 -1.70 -5.36 17.30
N ASP A 127 -1.86 -4.08 17.01
CA ASP A 127 -0.94 -3.02 17.49
C ASP A 127 -0.97 -2.86 19.03
N HIS A 128 -1.98 -3.40 19.74
CA HIS A 128 -2.00 -3.46 21.21
C HIS A 128 -1.34 -4.72 21.79
N LEU A 129 -1.03 -5.73 20.95
CA LEU A 129 -0.37 -6.97 21.35
C LEU A 129 1.16 -6.88 21.29
N LEU A 130 1.69 -5.91 20.53
CA LEU A 130 3.12 -5.62 20.33
C LEU A 130 3.52 -4.39 21.15
#